data_AF-A0A8C6TB99-F1
#
_entry.id   AF-A0A8C6TB99-F1
#
_cell.length_a   1.000
_cell.length_b   1.000
_cell.length_c   1.000
_cell.angle_alpha   90.00
_cell.angle_beta   90.00
_cell.angle_gamma   90.00
#
_symmetry.space_group_name_H-M   'P 1'
#
loop_
_entity.id
_entity.type
_entity.pdbx_description
1 polymer ?
#
loop_
_entity_poly.entity_id
_entity_poly.type
_entity_poly.pdbx_seq_one_letter_code
_entity_poly.pdbx_strand_id
1 'polypeptide(L)'
;KLDKFVRCSSRLSYFAVFDGHGGARASRFAAENLHLNLARKFPTGESENLEKLIKKSLLDTFKQTDEDFLKKASSQKPAWKDGSTATCALVVDDTVYVANLGDSRTNTILADVAESRREIPTSGEWPLL
;
A
#
# COMPACT_ATOMS: atom_id res chain seq x y z
N LYS A 1 30.87 0.13 -0.90
CA LYS A 1 29.52 0.75 -0.92
C LYS A 1 28.64 -0.13 -0.06
N LEU A 2 28.17 0.38 1.08
CA LEU A 2 27.37 -0.39 2.02
C LEU A 2 25.93 0.10 1.86
N ASP A 3 25.10 -0.69 1.19
CA ASP A 3 23.67 -0.41 1.11
C ASP A 3 23.06 -0.79 2.45
N LYS A 4 22.53 0.21 3.16
CA LYS A 4 21.93 0.07 4.48
C LYS A 4 20.59 -0.66 4.29
N PHE A 5 20.61 -1.99 4.41
CA PHE A 5 19.38 -2.78 4.41
C PHE A 5 18.65 -2.55 5.74
N VAL A 6 17.59 -1.75 5.71
CA VAL A 6 16.68 -1.64 6.85
C VAL A 6 15.88 -2.95 6.89
N ARG A 7 16.13 -3.79 7.90
CA ARG A 7 15.23 -4.91 8.20
C ARG A 7 13.89 -4.32 8.64
N CYS A 8 12.90 -4.35 7.76
CA CYS A 8 11.51 -4.24 8.20
C CYS A 8 11.17 -5.59 8.85
N SER A 9 10.79 -5.59 10.14
CA SER A 9 10.37 -6.81 10.85
C SER A 9 9.09 -7.40 10.23
N SER A 10 8.35 -6.57 9.50
CA SER A 10 7.05 -6.87 8.94
C SER A 10 7.09 -7.16 7.44
N ARG A 11 6.25 -8.10 7.00
CA ARG A 11 6.02 -8.40 5.58
C ARG A 11 5.15 -7.30 4.99
N LEU A 12 5.67 -6.54 4.03
CA LEU A 12 4.92 -5.51 3.33
C LEU A 12 4.59 -5.90 1.89
N SER A 13 3.35 -5.63 1.47
CA SER A 13 2.95 -5.68 0.06
C SER A 13 2.01 -4.52 -0.26
N TYR A 14 2.15 -3.93 -1.44
CA TYR A 14 1.37 -2.78 -1.87
C TYR A 14 0.79 -3.01 -3.25
N PHE A 15 -0.51 -2.75 -3.39
CA PHE A 15 -1.26 -2.84 -4.64
C PHE A 15 -2.10 -1.59 -4.80
N ALA A 16 -2.20 -1.06 -6.01
CA ALA A 16 -3.02 0.11 -6.27
C ALA A 16 -3.60 0.12 -7.68
N VAL A 17 -4.78 0.73 -7.80
CA VAL A 17 -5.49 0.99 -9.06
C VAL A 17 -5.76 2.48 -9.15
N PHE A 18 -5.52 3.03 -10.34
CA PHE A 18 -5.70 4.45 -10.64
C PHE A 18 -6.53 4.57 -11.92
N ASP A 19 -7.76 5.08 -11.83
CA ASP A 19 -8.64 5.29 -12.98
C ASP A 19 -8.61 6.76 -13.38
N GLY A 20 -7.98 7.07 -14.52
CA GLY A 20 -7.75 8.43 -14.99
C GLY A 20 -8.91 8.98 -15.82
N HIS A 21 -9.24 10.26 -15.66
CA HIS A 21 -10.22 10.97 -16.48
C HIS A 21 -9.67 12.31 -16.97
N GLY A 22 -10.11 12.76 -18.14
CA GLY A 22 -9.56 13.99 -18.77
C GLY A 22 -8.12 13.85 -19.30
N GLY A 23 -7.58 12.62 -19.28
CA GLY A 23 -6.25 12.25 -19.74
C GLY A 23 -5.58 11.25 -18.78
N ALA A 24 -4.43 10.71 -19.18
CA ALA A 24 -3.72 9.67 -18.41
C ALA A 24 -2.65 10.21 -17.46
N ARG A 25 -2.45 11.54 -17.39
CA ARG A 25 -1.30 12.11 -16.68
C ARG A 25 -1.43 12.00 -15.17
N ALA A 26 -2.63 12.20 -14.64
CA ALA A 26 -2.90 12.10 -13.21
C ALA A 26 -2.73 10.66 -12.71
N SER A 27 -3.36 9.68 -13.38
CA SER A 27 -3.26 8.26 -13.02
C SER A 27 -1.84 7.74 -13.15
N ARG A 28 -1.12 8.12 -14.22
CA ARG A 28 0.29 7.79 -14.39
C ARG A 28 1.18 8.41 -13.31
N PHE A 29 0.96 9.68 -12.96
CA PHE A 29 1.71 10.35 -11.91
C PHE A 29 1.49 9.66 -10.56
N ALA A 30 0.25 9.30 -10.23
CA ALA A 30 -0.06 8.57 -9.01
C ALA A 30 0.62 7.18 -8.98
N ALA A 31 0.56 6.42 -10.08
CA ALA A 31 1.23 5.12 -10.20
C ALA A 31 2.75 5.21 -10.01
N GLU A 32 3.39 6.26 -10.56
CA GLU A 32 4.84 6.47 -10.46
C GLU A 32 5.30 6.98 -9.08
N ASN A 33 4.44 7.70 -8.32
CA ASN A 33 4.89 8.46 -7.14
C ASN A 33 4.25 8.03 -5.80
N LEU A 34 3.01 7.53 -5.80
CA LEU A 34 2.26 7.30 -4.55
C LEU A 34 2.96 6.28 -3.64
N HIS A 35 3.40 5.16 -4.20
CA HIS A 35 4.10 4.10 -3.46
C HIS A 35 5.49 4.53 -2.95
N LEU A 36 6.20 5.38 -3.70
CA LEU A 36 7.49 5.95 -3.28
C LEU A 36 7.31 6.94 -2.12
N ASN A 37 6.27 7.78 -2.20
CA ASN A 37 5.89 8.68 -1.12
C ASN A 37 5.53 7.87 0.15
N LEU A 38 4.79 6.77 0.01
CA LEU A 38 4.44 5.89 1.11
C LEU A 38 5.68 5.28 1.75
N ALA A 39 6.57 4.68 0.95
CA ALA A 39 7.79 4.06 1.45
C ALA A 39 8.67 5.03 2.26
N ARG A 40 8.74 6.31 1.87
CA ARG A 40 9.47 7.34 2.62
C ARG A 40 8.81 7.73 3.95
N LYS A 41 7.47 7.70 4.01
CA LYS A 41 6.68 8.09 5.19
C LYS A 41 6.30 6.90 6.07
N PHE A 42 6.59 5.67 5.65
CA PHE A 42 6.18 4.47 6.36
C PHE A 42 6.88 4.41 7.72
N PRO A 43 6.15 4.14 8.82
CA PRO A 43 6.75 4.09 10.14
C PRO A 43 7.83 3.00 10.22
N THR A 44 8.96 3.36 10.83
CA THR A 44 10.07 2.43 11.08
C THR A 44 10.19 2.15 12.57
N GLY A 45 10.29 0.86 12.93
CA GLY A 45 10.44 0.42 14.32
C GLY A 45 9.12 0.00 14.98
N GLU A 46 9.24 -0.54 16.19
CA GLU A 46 8.10 -0.96 16.99
C GLU A 46 7.51 0.25 17.74
N SER A 47 6.20 0.43 17.63
CA SER A 47 5.47 1.49 18.32
C SER A 47 4.12 0.95 18.78
N GLU A 48 3.74 1.26 20.02
CA GLU A 48 2.40 0.97 20.55
C GLU A 48 1.27 1.61 19.70
N ASN A 49 1.61 2.56 18.83
CA ASN A 49 0.66 3.27 17.96
C ASN A 49 0.87 2.98 16.46
N LEU A 50 1.46 1.83 16.11
CA LEU A 50 1.81 1.49 14.73
C LEU A 50 0.63 1.62 13.76
N GLU A 51 -0.56 1.14 14.13
CA GLU A 51 -1.77 1.25 13.29
C GLU A 51 -2.13 2.72 12.97
N LYS A 52 -2.08 3.59 13.98
CA LYS A 52 -2.36 5.03 13.83
C LYS A 52 -1.31 5.69 12.94
N LEU A 53 -0.06 5.29 13.07
CA LEU A 53 1.03 5.77 12.23
C LEU A 53 0.84 5.33 10.78
N ILE A 54 0.50 4.06 10.51
CA ILE A 54 0.23 3.55 9.16
C ILE A 54 -0.92 4.32 8.50
N LYS A 55 -2.04 4.49 9.20
CA LYS A 55 -3.19 5.26 8.69
C LYS A 55 -2.80 6.71 8.37
N LYS A 56 -2.02 7.34 9.24
CA LYS A 56 -1.52 8.70 9.01
C LYS A 56 -0.58 8.74 7.81
N SER A 57 0.36 7.80 7.68
CA SER A 57 1.28 7.72 6.56
C SER A 57 0.55 7.54 5.23
N LEU A 58 -0.51 6.73 5.17
CA LEU A 58 -1.37 6.61 3.99
C LEU A 58 -2.02 7.96 3.66
N LEU A 59 -2.69 8.60 4.63
CA LEU A 59 -3.34 9.90 4.41
C LEU A 59 -2.36 10.98 3.91
N ASP A 60 -1.22 11.10 4.58
CA ASP A 60 -0.19 12.09 4.26
C ASP A 60 0.52 11.80 2.92
N THR A 61 0.46 10.56 2.45
CA THR A 61 1.00 10.14 1.14
C THR A 61 0.06 10.54 0.02
N PHE A 62 -1.24 10.29 0.16
CA PHE A 62 -2.25 10.70 -0.82
C PHE A 62 -2.26 12.22 -0.99
N LYS A 63 -2.31 12.96 0.13
CA LYS A 63 -2.25 14.44 0.11
C LYS A 63 -1.01 14.97 -0.59
N GLN A 64 0.17 14.47 -0.22
CA GLN A 64 1.43 14.90 -0.85
C GLN A 64 1.44 14.64 -2.36
N THR A 65 0.99 13.46 -2.78
CA THR A 65 1.00 13.08 -4.19
C THR A 65 0.02 13.92 -5.01
N ASP A 66 -1.15 14.24 -4.44
CA ASP A 66 -2.12 15.14 -5.06
C ASP A 66 -1.58 16.57 -5.18
N GLU A 67 -1.01 17.12 -4.10
CA GLU A 67 -0.38 18.44 -4.11
C GLU A 67 0.76 18.55 -5.14
N ASP A 68 1.60 17.52 -5.25
CA ASP A 68 2.71 17.49 -6.21
C ASP A 68 2.19 17.42 -7.65
N PHE A 69 1.13 16.64 -7.91
CA PHE A 69 0.49 16.63 -9.20
C PHE A 69 -0.17 17.96 -9.55
N LEU A 70 -0.89 18.60 -8.61
CA LEU A 70 -1.52 19.90 -8.81
C LEU A 70 -0.49 20.99 -9.14
N LYS A 71 0.66 21.01 -8.44
CA LYS A 71 1.77 21.91 -8.76
C LYS A 71 2.30 21.66 -10.18
N LYS A 72 2.48 20.38 -10.55
CA LYS A 72 2.93 20.01 -11.89
C LYS A 72 1.92 20.43 -12.95
N ALA A 73 0.64 20.09 -12.78
CA ALA A 73 -0.45 20.37 -13.71
C ALA A 73 -0.67 21.87 -13.95
N SER A 74 -0.64 22.67 -12.88
CA SER A 74 -0.84 24.13 -12.95
C SER A 74 0.33 24.88 -13.60
N SER A 75 1.54 24.30 -13.57
CA SER A 75 2.72 24.90 -14.24
C SER A 75 2.70 24.80 -15.77
N GLN A 76 1.78 24.00 -16.34
CA GLN A 76 1.72 23.70 -17.78
C GLN A 76 0.87 24.73 -18.53
N LYS A 77 1.12 24.88 -19.84
CA LYS A 77 0.36 25.79 -20.71
C LYS A 77 -0.15 25.05 -21.96
N PRO A 78 -1.47 24.82 -22.11
CA PRO A 78 -2.52 25.08 -21.11
C PRO A 78 -2.35 24.17 -19.88
N ALA A 79 -2.89 24.62 -18.74
CA ALA A 79 -2.89 23.83 -17.51
C ALA A 79 -3.60 22.50 -17.76
N TRP A 80 -3.03 21.42 -17.20
CA TRP A 80 -3.66 20.10 -17.31
C TRP A 80 -4.92 20.05 -16.45
N LYS A 81 -5.95 19.37 -16.96
CA LYS A 81 -7.23 19.17 -16.28
C LYS A 81 -7.51 17.68 -16.01
N ASP A 82 -6.48 16.84 -16.15
CA ASP A 82 -6.53 15.43 -15.84
C ASP A 82 -6.83 15.24 -14.35
N GLY A 83 -7.63 14.23 -14.04
CA GLY A 83 -7.82 13.72 -12.69
C GLY A 83 -7.71 12.21 -12.68
N SER A 84 -7.70 11.63 -11.49
CA SER A 84 -7.68 10.19 -11.30
C SER A 84 -8.39 9.83 -10.01
N THR A 85 -9.11 8.73 -10.01
CA THR A 85 -9.37 8.01 -8.78
C THR A 85 -8.08 7.32 -8.32
N ALA A 86 -8.01 6.97 -7.05
CA ALA A 86 -6.92 6.17 -6.53
C ALA A 86 -7.45 5.27 -5.42
N THR A 87 -7.16 3.98 -5.53
CA THR A 87 -7.35 3.07 -4.42
C THR A 87 -6.14 2.18 -4.23
N CYS A 88 -5.77 1.91 -2.98
CA CYS A 88 -4.68 1.00 -2.68
C CYS A 88 -4.99 0.06 -1.52
N ALA A 89 -4.40 -1.13 -1.60
CA ALA A 89 -4.30 -2.09 -0.51
C ALA A 89 -2.83 -2.20 -0.07
N LEU A 90 -2.59 -1.95 1.21
CA LEU A 90 -1.31 -2.12 1.86
C LEU A 90 -1.44 -3.27 2.87
N VAL A 91 -0.73 -4.36 2.62
CA VAL A 91 -0.65 -5.50 3.55
C VAL A 91 0.57 -5.29 4.43
N VAL A 92 0.37 -5.29 5.74
CA VAL A 92 1.43 -5.26 6.75
C VAL A 92 1.20 -6.46 7.66
N ASP A 93 2.09 -7.45 7.54
CA ASP A 93 1.94 -8.76 8.15
C ASP A 93 0.59 -9.38 7.78
N ASP A 94 -0.32 -9.51 8.76
CA ASP A 94 -1.62 -10.13 8.60
C ASP A 94 -2.76 -9.09 8.57
N THR A 95 -2.41 -7.79 8.51
CA THR A 95 -3.38 -6.68 8.46
C THR A 95 -3.39 -6.03 7.09
N VAL A 96 -4.59 -5.85 6.53
CA VAL A 96 -4.80 -5.14 5.26
C VAL A 96 -5.37 -3.75 5.51
N TYR A 97 -4.66 -2.73 5.05
CA TYR A 97 -5.10 -1.34 5.06
C TYR A 97 -5.55 -0.94 3.66
N VAL A 98 -6.78 -0.43 3.56
CA VAL A 98 -7.33 0.08 2.29
C VAL A 98 -7.51 1.59 2.39
N ALA A 99 -7.04 2.31 1.38
CA ALA A 99 -7.25 3.75 1.24
C ALA A 99 -7.83 4.04 -0.15
N ASN A 100 -8.93 4.80 -0.18
CA ASN A 100 -9.67 5.12 -1.40
C ASN A 100 -9.87 6.64 -1.53
N LEU A 101 -9.68 7.15 -2.74
CA LEU A 101 -9.88 8.54 -3.13
C LEU A 101 -10.66 8.57 -4.46
N GLY A 102 -11.87 9.12 -4.44
CA GLY A 102 -12.79 9.14 -5.57
C GLY A 102 -13.94 8.13 -5.43
N ASP A 103 -14.59 7.83 -6.54
CA ASP A 103 -15.76 6.93 -6.65
C ASP A 103 -15.40 5.48 -6.98
N SER A 104 -14.12 5.19 -7.28
CA SER A 104 -13.60 3.83 -7.31
C SER A 104 -13.83 3.13 -5.97
N ARG A 105 -13.99 1.80 -6.01
CA ARG A 105 -14.23 0.98 -4.83
C ARG A 105 -13.25 -0.18 -4.80
N THR A 106 -12.67 -0.44 -3.63
CA THR A 106 -11.89 -1.65 -3.38
C THR A 106 -12.74 -2.65 -2.64
N ASN A 107 -12.91 -3.82 -3.23
CA ASN A 107 -13.49 -4.98 -2.56
C ASN A 107 -12.34 -5.91 -2.19
N THR A 108 -12.04 -6.01 -0.90
CA THR A 108 -11.10 -7.01 -0.39
C THR A 108 -11.84 -8.34 -0.28
N ILE A 109 -11.48 -9.33 -1.09
CA ILE A 109 -11.90 -10.72 -0.88
C ILE A 109 -10.82 -11.38 -0.03
N LEU A 110 -11.09 -11.52 1.27
CA LEU A 110 -10.26 -12.34 2.15
C LEU A 110 -10.67 -13.80 1.93
N ALA A 111 -9.88 -14.53 1.14
CA ALA A 111 -9.92 -15.98 1.19
C ALA A 111 -9.11 -16.41 2.42
N ASP A 112 -9.81 -16.92 3.45
CA ASP A 112 -9.14 -17.57 4.56
C ASP A 112 -8.48 -18.85 4.03
N VAL A 113 -7.17 -18.81 3.82
CA VAL A 113 -6.40 -20.04 3.64
C VAL A 113 -6.24 -20.60 5.03
N ALA A 114 -7.23 -21.39 5.46
CA ALA A 114 -7.14 -22.15 6.70
C ALA A 114 -5.82 -22.92 6.68
N GLU A 115 -4.86 -22.48 7.48
CA GLU A 115 -3.56 -23.11 7.58
C GLU A 115 -3.78 -24.45 8.27
N SER A 116 -3.90 -25.50 7.47
CA SER A 116 -3.90 -26.88 7.97
C SER A 116 -2.50 -27.19 8.49
N ARG A 117 -2.22 -26.79 9.73
CA ARG A 117 -1.09 -27.31 10.51
C ARG A 117 -1.30 -28.81 10.68
N ARG A 118 -0.78 -29.60 9.76
CA ARG A 118 -0.46 -31.00 10.06
C ARG A 118 0.73 -30.98 11.00
N GLU A 119 0.48 -31.18 12.27
CA GLU A 119 1.51 -31.61 13.20
C GLU A 119 2.09 -32.92 12.66
N ILE A 120 3.37 -32.89 12.28
CA ILE A 120 4.11 -34.11 11.99
C ILE A 120 4.59 -34.61 13.36
N PRO A 121 4.17 -35.80 13.83
CA PRO A 121 4.61 -36.29 15.13
C PRO A 121 6.13 -36.44 15.15
N THR A 122 6.79 -35.64 15.97
CA THR A 122 8.20 -35.86 16.29
C THR A 122 8.26 -37.00 17.31
N SER A 123 8.93 -38.08 16.92
CA SER A 123 9.25 -39.30 17.67
C SER A 123 8.19 -40.43 17.68
N GLY A 124 8.48 -41.45 16.85
CA GLY A 124 8.43 -42.85 17.27
C GLY A 124 7.09 -43.59 17.37
N GLU A 125 5.94 -42.93 17.49
CA GLU A 125 4.66 -43.63 17.68
C GLU A 125 3.77 -43.57 16.42
N TRP A 126 3.81 -44.64 15.63
CA TRP A 126 2.77 -44.91 14.63
C TRP A 126 1.68 -45.80 15.27
N PRO A 127 0.38 -45.47 15.12
CA PRO A 127 -0.68 -46.39 15.51
C PRO A 127 -0.64 -47.62 14.61
N LEU A 128 -0.52 -48.81 15.21
CA LEU A 128 -0.74 -50.08 14.54
C LEU A 128 -2.25 -50.26 14.32
N LEU A 129 -2.69 -50.20 13.06
CA LEU A 129 -3.85 -50.92 12.53
C LEU A 129 -3.56 -51.32 11.07
#